data_AF-A0A1A6H0I3-F1
#
_entry.id   AF-A0A1A6H0I3-F1
#
_cell.length_a   1.000
_cell.length_b   1.000
_cell.length_c   1.000
_cell.angle_alpha   90.00
_cell.angle_beta   90.00
_cell.angle_gamma   90.00
#
_symmetry.space_group_name_H-M   'P 1'
#
loop_
_entity.id
_entity.type
_entity.pdbx_description
1 polymer ?
#
loop_
_entity_poly.entity_id
_entity_poly.type
_entity_poly.pdbx_seq_one_letter_code
_entity_poly.pdbx_strand_id
1 'polypeptide(L)'
;YSGIWYPKAMVHNGSVPSHKIPSKVFPVMVTALEGGDLEAMVTFWKEGQCHEFKAVMKKTDEPGKYTTFHGERFVYIIELPVKDHYVFYCKDRRHGKFGMGKLIARSAKENPEAMEEFKKFVKRQGLREENIFVPELN
;
A
#
# COMPACT_ATOMS: atom_id res chain seq x y z
N TYR A 1 10.05 0.45 10.34
CA TYR A 1 8.98 -0.23 9.60
C TYR A 1 9.24 -1.70 9.28
N SER A 2 10.39 -2.28 9.66
CA SER A 2 10.74 -3.67 9.33
C SER A 2 9.72 -4.69 9.88
N GLY A 3 9.61 -5.84 9.23
CA GLY A 3 8.78 -6.97 9.61
C GLY A 3 7.64 -7.26 8.62
N ILE A 4 6.81 -8.23 8.99
CA ILE A 4 5.65 -8.65 8.20
C ILE A 4 4.50 -7.65 8.38
N TRP A 5 3.79 -7.39 7.29
CA TRP A 5 2.61 -6.54 7.23
C TRP A 5 1.48 -7.25 6.49
N TYR A 6 0.27 -7.17 7.04
CA TYR A 6 -0.91 -7.80 6.49
C TYR A 6 -1.78 -6.76 5.78
N PRO A 7 -1.92 -6.82 4.45
CA PRO A 7 -2.88 -6.01 3.73
C PRO A 7 -4.31 -6.27 4.23
N LYS A 8 -5.16 -5.25 4.25
CA LYS A 8 -6.55 -5.34 4.73
C LYS A 8 -7.55 -4.81 3.72
N ALA A 9 -7.17 -3.74 3.04
CA ALA A 9 -7.93 -3.13 1.96
C ALA A 9 -6.98 -2.37 1.06
N MET A 10 -7.44 -2.15 -0.16
CA MET A 10 -6.71 -1.40 -1.15
C MET A 10 -7.66 -0.45 -1.87
N VAL A 11 -7.12 0.61 -2.47
CA VAL A 11 -7.88 1.59 -3.23
C VAL A 11 -7.02 2.06 -4.40
N HIS A 12 -7.62 2.24 -5.57
CA HIS A 12 -6.94 2.82 -6.72
C HIS A 12 -7.65 4.09 -7.20
N ASN A 13 -6.90 4.98 -7.85
CA ASN A 13 -7.43 6.22 -8.42
C ASN A 13 -8.19 6.03 -9.77
N GLY A 14 -8.67 4.82 -10.07
CA GLY A 14 -9.31 4.50 -11.35
C GLY A 14 -8.35 4.16 -12.50
N SER A 15 -7.03 4.24 -12.29
CA SER A 15 -6.02 3.97 -13.33
C SER A 15 -5.73 2.51 -13.63
N VAL A 16 -6.18 1.61 -12.75
CA VAL A 16 -5.94 0.17 -12.86
C VAL A 16 -7.16 -0.50 -13.48
N PRO A 17 -7.04 -1.14 -14.66
CA PRO A 17 -8.11 -1.93 -15.24
C PRO A 17 -8.55 -3.05 -14.30
N SER A 18 -9.83 -3.40 -14.29
CA SER A 18 -10.40 -4.41 -13.37
C SER A 18 -9.66 -5.75 -13.38
N HIS A 19 -9.28 -6.27 -14.56
CA HIS A 19 -8.54 -7.53 -14.70
C HIS A 19 -7.11 -7.47 -14.12
N LYS A 20 -6.55 -6.28 -13.91
CA LYS A 20 -5.23 -6.07 -13.31
C LYS A 20 -5.29 -5.85 -11.80
N ILE A 21 -6.50 -5.74 -11.22
CA ILE A 21 -6.68 -5.65 -9.77
C ILE A 21 -6.37 -7.04 -9.18
N PRO A 22 -5.47 -7.13 -8.20
CA PRO A 22 -5.13 -8.42 -7.59
C PRO A 22 -6.32 -8.97 -6.81
N SER A 23 -6.66 -10.24 -7.05
CA SER A 23 -7.72 -10.93 -6.31
C SER A 23 -7.25 -11.46 -4.96
N LYS A 24 -5.95 -11.78 -4.84
CA LYS A 24 -5.32 -12.21 -3.58
C LYS A 24 -4.04 -11.42 -3.35
N VAL A 25 -3.76 -11.11 -2.08
CA VAL A 25 -2.50 -10.47 -1.70
C VAL A 25 -1.97 -11.17 -0.46
N PHE A 26 -0.67 -11.47 -0.47
CA PHE A 26 0.00 -12.14 0.64
C PHE A 26 0.58 -11.11 1.63
N PRO A 27 0.94 -11.55 2.84
CA PRO A 27 1.68 -10.71 3.77
C PRO A 27 2.94 -10.14 3.11
N VAL A 28 3.17 -8.84 3.32
CA VAL A 28 4.30 -8.11 2.76
C VAL A 28 5.44 -8.11 3.76
N MET A 29 6.60 -8.62 3.36
CA MET A 29 7.82 -8.45 4.15
C MET A 29 8.43 -7.09 3.84
N VAL A 30 8.61 -6.26 4.88
CA VAL A 30 9.36 -5.02 4.79
C VAL A 30 10.68 -5.18 5.52
N THR A 31 11.78 -4.85 4.85
CA THR A 31 13.13 -4.88 5.43
C THR A 31 13.68 -3.47 5.47
N ALA A 32 14.22 -3.06 6.61
CA ALA A 32 14.98 -1.81 6.71
C ALA A 32 16.38 -2.01 6.13
N LEU A 33 16.81 -1.11 5.26
CA LEU A 33 18.14 -1.08 4.66
C LEU A 33 19.02 -0.03 5.36
N GLU A 34 20.32 -0.09 5.11
CA GLU A 34 21.25 0.96 5.55
C GLU A 34 20.84 2.34 5.03
N GLY A 35 21.09 3.39 5.81
CA GLY A 35 20.69 4.77 5.46
C GLY A 35 19.20 5.08 5.65
N GLY A 36 18.38 4.11 6.08
CA GLY A 36 16.95 4.29 6.37
C GLY A 36 16.02 4.06 5.18
N ASP A 37 16.56 3.55 4.08
CA ASP A 37 15.80 3.01 2.96
C ASP A 37 15.00 1.78 3.40
N LEU A 38 13.99 1.42 2.62
CA LEU A 38 13.15 0.25 2.86
C LEU A 38 13.06 -0.61 1.60
N GLU A 39 12.95 -1.92 1.81
CA GLU A 39 12.61 -2.87 0.77
C GLU A 39 11.29 -3.54 1.13
N ALA A 40 10.37 -3.65 0.17
CA ALA A 40 9.12 -4.39 0.32
C ALA A 40 9.04 -5.52 -0.71
N MET A 41 8.86 -6.74 -0.23
CA MET A 41 8.58 -7.91 -1.05
C MET A 41 7.08 -8.16 -1.04
N VAL A 42 6.45 -8.02 -2.20
CA VAL A 42 5.00 -8.10 -2.37
C VAL A 42 4.67 -9.25 -3.29
N THR A 43 3.87 -10.18 -2.79
CA THR A 43 3.34 -11.28 -3.59
C THR A 43 1.84 -11.10 -3.73
N PHE A 44 1.33 -11.25 -4.95
CA PHE A 44 -0.10 -11.08 -5.24
C PHE A 44 -0.54 -11.98 -6.41
N TRP A 45 -1.81 -12.38 -6.36
CA TRP A 45 -2.43 -13.17 -7.41
C TRP A 45 -3.23 -12.25 -8.33
N LYS A 46 -2.98 -12.33 -9.64
CA LYS A 46 -3.80 -11.69 -10.69
C LYS A 46 -3.79 -12.55 -11.94
N GLU A 47 -4.87 -12.50 -12.71
CA GLU A 47 -4.98 -13.17 -14.02
C GLU A 47 -4.60 -14.67 -13.97
N GLY A 48 -4.99 -15.37 -12.89
CA GLY A 48 -4.71 -16.80 -12.74
C GLY A 48 -3.25 -17.16 -12.41
N GLN A 49 -2.42 -16.17 -12.09
CA GLN A 49 -0.99 -16.37 -11.81
C GLN A 49 -0.56 -15.68 -10.52
N CYS A 50 0.45 -16.26 -9.87
CA CYS A 50 1.15 -15.64 -8.75
C CYS A 50 2.26 -14.74 -9.28
N HIS A 51 2.28 -13.49 -8.83
CA HIS A 51 3.29 -12.50 -9.18
C HIS A 51 4.03 -12.06 -7.92
N GLU A 52 5.35 -12.03 -8.01
CA GLU A 52 6.21 -11.49 -6.97
C GLU A 52 6.87 -10.21 -7.47
N PHE A 53 6.85 -9.18 -6.63
CA PHE A 53 7.41 -7.89 -6.95
C PHE A 53 8.19 -7.32 -5.76
N LYS A 54 9.42 -6.90 -6.03
CA LYS A 54 10.30 -6.24 -5.06
C LYS A 54 10.32 -4.73 -5.31
N ALA A 55 9.97 -3.96 -4.29
CA ALA A 55 9.97 -2.51 -4.32
C ALA A 55 11.05 -1.96 -3.38
N VAL A 56 12.06 -1.27 -3.93
CA VAL A 56 13.00 -0.49 -3.13
C VAL A 56 12.47 0.94 -2.98
N MET A 57 12.35 1.38 -1.73
CA MET A 57 11.82 2.68 -1.32
C MET A 57 12.95 3.48 -0.68
N LYS A 58 13.45 4.47 -1.44
CA LYS A 58 14.52 5.36 -1.00
C LYS A 58 13.98 6.45 -0.08
N LYS A 59 14.58 6.61 1.08
CA LYS A 59 14.21 7.63 2.07
C LYS A 59 14.31 9.03 1.45
N THR A 60 13.45 9.91 1.93
CA THR A 60 13.54 11.36 1.66
C THR A 60 13.74 12.12 2.97
N ASP A 61 13.95 13.44 2.88
CA ASP A 61 14.08 14.30 4.06
C ASP A 61 12.78 14.43 4.85
N GLU A 62 11.64 14.12 4.22
CA GLU A 62 10.32 14.14 4.85
C GLU A 62 10.03 12.77 5.51
N PRO A 63 9.76 12.73 6.84
CA PRO A 63 9.44 11.50 7.54
C PRO A 63 8.22 10.77 6.94
N GLY A 64 8.32 9.46 6.81
CA GLY A 64 7.25 8.64 6.22
C GLY A 64 7.11 8.76 4.71
N LYS A 65 7.91 9.60 4.03
CA LYS A 65 7.92 9.73 2.57
C LYS A 65 9.17 9.12 1.96
N TYR A 66 8.94 8.37 0.89
CA TYR A 66 9.94 7.64 0.13
C TYR A 66 9.77 7.88 -1.36
N THR A 67 10.81 7.55 -2.14
CA THR A 67 10.76 7.48 -3.59
C THR A 67 11.03 6.06 -4.08
N THR A 68 10.42 5.66 -5.18
CA THR A 68 10.61 4.33 -5.78
C THR A 68 10.46 4.41 -7.31
N PHE A 69 10.71 3.30 -8.02
CA PHE A 69 10.81 3.23 -9.49
C PHE A 69 11.71 4.34 -10.06
N HIS A 70 12.99 4.33 -9.69
CA HIS A 70 13.97 5.36 -10.11
C HIS A 70 13.53 6.81 -9.80
N GLY A 71 12.71 6.97 -8.77
CA GLY A 71 12.20 8.28 -8.36
C GLY A 71 11.03 8.78 -9.20
N GLU A 72 10.32 7.92 -9.93
CA GLU A 72 9.09 8.29 -10.65
C GLU A 72 7.86 8.35 -9.75
N ARG A 73 7.88 7.62 -8.62
CA ARG A 73 6.76 7.53 -7.68
C ARG A 73 7.16 7.94 -6.26
N PHE A 74 6.21 8.55 -5.57
CA PHE A 74 6.27 8.69 -4.11
C PHE A 74 5.57 7.53 -3.44
N VAL A 75 6.09 7.12 -2.29
CA VAL A 75 5.39 6.25 -1.34
C VAL A 75 5.32 6.96 0.00
N TYR A 76 4.11 7.00 0.57
CA TYR A 76 3.86 7.53 1.90
C TYR A 76 3.48 6.39 2.82
N ILE A 77 4.09 6.33 3.99
CA ILE A 77 3.74 5.43 5.08
C ILE A 77 3.10 6.29 6.18
N ILE A 78 1.78 6.17 6.31
CA ILE A 78 0.97 7.04 7.15
C ILE A 78 0.38 6.20 8.29
N GLU A 79 0.65 6.57 9.53
CA GLU A 79 0.03 5.94 10.69
C GLU A 79 -1.43 6.37 10.81
N LEU A 80 -2.33 5.41 11.05
CA LEU A 80 -3.72 5.69 11.37
C LEU A 80 -3.89 5.87 12.88
N PRO A 81 -4.95 6.56 13.34
CA PRO A 81 -5.28 6.66 14.77
C PRO A 81 -5.84 5.34 15.34
N VAL A 82 -5.40 4.20 14.80
CA VAL A 82 -5.71 2.85 15.26
C VAL A 82 -4.39 2.12 15.37
N LYS A 83 -4.07 1.66 16.59
CA LYS A 83 -2.77 1.06 16.90
C LYS A 83 -2.39 -0.03 15.88
N ASP A 84 -1.14 0.00 15.44
CA ASP A 84 -0.55 -0.98 14.50
C ASP A 84 -1.16 -1.00 13.09
N HIS A 85 -1.96 0.02 12.71
CA HIS A 85 -2.55 0.16 11.38
C HIS A 85 -1.99 1.38 10.65
N TYR A 86 -1.65 1.18 9.38
CA TYR A 86 -0.99 2.18 8.55
C TYR A 86 -1.59 2.16 7.15
N VAL A 87 -1.38 3.25 6.42
CA VAL A 87 -1.65 3.33 4.99
C VAL A 87 -0.33 3.44 4.24
N PHE A 88 -0.10 2.51 3.31
CA PHE A 88 0.92 2.65 2.28
C PHE A 88 0.27 3.28 1.05
N TYR A 89 0.62 4.52 0.75
CA TYR A 89 0.06 5.24 -0.39
C TYR A 89 1.14 5.53 -1.43
N CYS A 90 1.03 4.89 -2.60
CA CYS A 90 1.93 5.10 -3.72
C CYS A 90 1.25 5.92 -4.81
N LYS A 91 1.90 6.98 -5.29
CA LYS A 91 1.40 7.82 -6.39
C LYS A 91 2.52 8.28 -7.31
N ASP A 92 2.20 8.52 -8.58
CA ASP A 92 3.13 9.13 -9.51
C ASP A 92 3.48 10.56 -9.09
N ARG A 93 4.73 10.98 -9.30
CA ARG A 93 5.19 12.32 -8.93
C ARG A 93 4.70 13.43 -9.85
N ARG A 94 4.64 13.15 -11.16
CA ARG A 94 4.47 14.19 -12.19
C ARG A 94 3.10 14.20 -12.85
N HIS A 95 2.52 13.03 -13.12
CA HIS A 95 1.36 12.93 -13.98
C HIS A 95 0.07 12.53 -13.27
N GLY A 96 0.13 12.15 -11.98
CA GLY A 96 -1.02 11.66 -11.22
C GLY A 96 -1.73 10.44 -11.83
N LYS A 97 -1.11 9.80 -12.84
CA LYS A 97 -1.71 8.73 -13.63
C LYS A 97 -1.93 7.51 -12.78
N PHE A 98 -1.00 7.17 -11.89
CA PHE A 98 -1.12 6.08 -10.94
C PHE A 98 -1.30 6.57 -9.50
N GLY A 99 -2.21 5.93 -8.79
CA GLY A 99 -2.44 6.10 -7.36
C GLY A 99 -3.01 4.81 -6.75
N MET A 100 -2.34 4.28 -5.74
CA MET A 100 -2.71 3.06 -5.03
C MET A 100 -2.48 3.23 -3.53
N GLY A 101 -3.54 3.14 -2.74
CA GLY A 101 -3.48 3.09 -1.29
C GLY A 101 -3.69 1.67 -0.78
N LYS A 102 -2.99 1.29 0.28
CA LYS A 102 -3.16 -0.01 0.96
C LYS A 102 -3.30 0.23 2.46
N LEU A 103 -4.41 -0.18 3.05
CA LEU A 103 -4.51 -0.37 4.49
C LEU A 103 -3.71 -1.62 4.85
N ILE A 104 -2.74 -1.48 5.76
CA ILE A 104 -1.91 -2.57 6.24
C ILE A 104 -1.89 -2.58 7.77
N ALA A 105 -1.66 -3.76 8.36
CA ALA A 105 -1.58 -3.92 9.81
C ALA A 105 -0.45 -4.86 10.23
N ARG A 106 -0.04 -4.82 11.50
CA ARG A 106 0.90 -5.81 12.08
C ARG A 106 0.28 -7.18 12.38
N SER A 107 -1.05 -7.27 12.37
CA SER A 107 -1.79 -8.48 12.70
C SER A 107 -2.69 -8.92 11.54
N ALA A 108 -2.92 -10.23 11.41
CA ALA A 108 -3.88 -10.79 10.46
C ALA A 108 -5.35 -10.55 10.86
N LYS A 109 -5.62 -10.18 12.11
CA LYS A 109 -6.99 -9.92 12.61
C LYS A 109 -7.66 -8.76 11.86
N GLU A 110 -8.96 -8.85 11.70
CA GLU A 110 -9.78 -7.76 11.18
C GLU A 110 -9.95 -6.67 12.23
N ASN A 111 -10.13 -5.43 11.76
CA ASN A 111 -10.39 -4.28 12.61
C ASN A 111 -11.31 -3.31 11.85
N PRO A 112 -12.62 -3.26 12.17
CA PRO A 112 -13.57 -2.36 11.52
C PRO A 112 -13.23 -0.87 11.70
N GLU A 113 -12.70 -0.46 12.84
CA GLU A 113 -12.29 0.92 13.12
C GLU A 113 -11.17 1.37 12.16
N ALA A 114 -10.20 0.49 11.90
CA ALA A 114 -9.14 0.76 10.93
C ALA A 114 -9.68 0.91 9.51
N MET A 115 -10.74 0.17 9.15
CA MET A 115 -11.43 0.32 7.86
C MET A 115 -12.14 1.67 7.75
N GLU A 116 -12.77 2.15 8.82
CA GLU A 116 -13.40 3.47 8.84
C GLU A 116 -12.37 4.60 8.69
N GLU A 117 -11.25 4.52 9.41
CA GLU A 117 -10.15 5.47 9.27
C GLU A 117 -9.52 5.44 7.88
N PHE A 118 -9.45 4.26 7.26
CA PHE A 118 -9.03 4.13 5.88
C PHE A 118 -10.00 4.81 4.90
N LYS A 119 -11.32 4.66 5.07
CA LYS A 119 -12.33 5.38 4.27
C LYS A 119 -12.22 6.90 4.44
N LYS A 120 -11.99 7.38 5.67
CA LYS A 120 -11.69 8.81 5.93
C LYS A 120 -10.43 9.25 5.19
N PHE A 121 -9.37 8.44 5.19
CA PHE A 121 -8.17 8.70 4.40
C PHE A 121 -8.46 8.77 2.89
N VAL A 122 -9.21 7.81 2.35
CA VAL A 122 -9.62 7.75 0.93
C VAL A 122 -10.31 9.05 0.52
N LYS A 123 -11.31 9.49 1.30
CA LYS A 123 -12.00 10.77 1.10
C LYS A 123 -11.05 11.97 1.12
N ARG A 124 -10.16 12.05 2.12
CA ARG A 124 -9.17 13.14 2.24
C ARG A 124 -8.20 13.21 1.07
N GLN A 125 -7.89 12.08 0.43
CA GLN A 125 -7.03 12.04 -0.76
C GLN A 125 -7.78 12.30 -2.08
N GLY A 126 -9.09 12.55 -2.05
CA GLY A 126 -9.90 12.69 -3.25
C GLY A 126 -10.06 11.38 -4.04
N LEU A 127 -9.81 10.25 -3.40
CA LEU A 127 -10.02 8.93 -3.97
C LEU A 127 -11.49 8.51 -3.76
N ARG A 128 -11.97 7.63 -4.62
CA ARG A 128 -13.36 7.18 -4.61
C ARG A 128 -13.51 5.92 -3.77
N GLU A 129 -14.46 5.92 -2.84
CA GLU A 129 -14.74 4.74 -2.01
C GLU A 129 -15.19 3.54 -2.84
N GLU A 130 -15.88 3.75 -3.97
CA GLU A 130 -16.27 2.65 -4.88
C GLU A 130 -15.07 1.89 -5.49
N ASN A 131 -13.87 2.48 -5.46
CA ASN A 131 -12.64 1.84 -5.93
C ASN A 131 -11.91 1.10 -4.80
N ILE A 132 -12.47 1.04 -3.58
CA ILE A 132 -11.94 0.23 -2.49
C ILE A 132 -12.25 -1.24 -2.79
N PHE A 133 -11.25 -2.10 -2.61
CA PHE A 133 -11.40 -3.54 -2.70
C PHE A 133 -10.67 -4.23 -1.56
N VAL A 134 -11.21 -5.36 -1.12
CA VAL A 134 -10.62 -6.23 -0.10
C VAL A 134 -10.13 -7.49 -0.81
N PRO A 135 -8.80 -7.69 -0.95
CA PRO A 135 -8.28 -8.93 -1.54
C PRO A 135 -8.44 -10.08 -0.55
N GLU A 136 -8.55 -11.32 -1.05
CA GLU A 136 -8.46 -12.49 -0.21
C GLU A 136 -7.04 -12.58 0.40
N LEU A 137 -6.98 -12.84 1.71
CA LEU A 137 -5.74 -13.04 2.45
C LEU A 137 -5.44 -14.54 2.55
N ASN A 138 -4.21 -14.92 2.22
CA ASN A 138 -3.65 -16.26 2.51
C ASN A 138 -2.49 -16.15 3.48
#